data_AF-A0A7S3U1W0-F1
#
_entry.id   AF-A0A7S3U1W0-F1
#
_cell.length_a   1.000
_cell.length_b   1.000
_cell.length_c   1.000
_cell.angle_alpha   90.00
_cell.angle_beta   90.00
_cell.angle_gamma   90.00
#
_symmetry.space_group_name_H-M   'P 1'
#
loop_
_entity.id
_entity.type
_entity.pdbx_description
1 polymer ?
#
loop_
_entity_poly.entity_id
_entity_poly.type
_entity_poly.pdbx_seq_one_letter_code
_entity_poly.pdbx_strand_id
1 'polypeptide(L)'
;HYPGWDELVGDLKSRSMRVLTYVNPFMVDAAGHRDLKRDRFAEAKERGHFVCHADGKPLSVQNTTFSAHLLDLSNPECRDGLKDMIRENLIGVGSSGWMADYA
;
A
#
# COMPACT_ATOMS: atom_id res chain seq x y z
N HIS A 1 8.49 -9.66 0.27
CA HIS A 1 9.83 -10.24 0.51
C HIS A 1 10.52 -10.50 -0.83
N TYR A 2 11.23 -9.51 -1.36
CA TYR A 2 12.14 -9.68 -2.51
C TYR A 2 13.55 -9.27 -2.05
N PRO A 3 14.34 -10.19 -1.47
CA PRO A 3 15.72 -9.88 -1.10
C PRO A 3 16.54 -9.55 -2.35
N GLY A 4 17.46 -8.59 -2.26
CA GLY A 4 18.27 -8.14 -3.40
C GLY A 4 17.47 -7.38 -4.46
N TRP A 5 16.45 -6.64 -4.04
CA TRP A 5 15.54 -5.91 -4.93
C TRP A 5 16.29 -4.93 -5.84
N ASP A 6 17.24 -4.16 -5.29
CA ASP A 6 17.97 -3.14 -6.04
C ASP A 6 18.86 -3.78 -7.12
N GLU A 7 19.50 -4.90 -6.81
CA GLU A 7 20.29 -5.68 -7.77
C GLU A 7 19.41 -6.25 -8.89
N LEU A 8 18.24 -6.80 -8.53
CA LEU A 8 17.29 -7.35 -9.51
C LEU A 8 16.80 -6.27 -10.47
N VAL A 9 16.36 -5.12 -9.95
CA VAL A 9 15.88 -4.00 -10.78
C VAL A 9 17.01 -3.46 -11.64
N GLY A 10 18.22 -3.36 -11.09
CA GLY A 10 19.42 -2.92 -11.80
C GLY A 10 19.80 -3.84 -12.97
N ASP A 11 19.86 -5.15 -12.74
CA ASP A 11 20.20 -6.14 -13.77
C ASP A 11 19.18 -6.13 -14.92
N LEU A 12 17.89 -6.16 -14.59
CA LEU A 12 16.83 -6.12 -15.60
C LEU A 12 16.88 -4.83 -16.42
N LYS A 13 17.10 -3.69 -15.76
CA LYS A 13 17.24 -2.40 -16.44
C LYS A 13 18.43 -2.38 -17.40
N SER A 14 19.56 -3.00 -17.03
CA SER A 14 20.75 -3.11 -17.90
C SER A 14 20.46 -3.89 -19.20
N ARG A 15 19.46 -4.77 -19.16
CA ARG A 15 18.99 -5.60 -20.27
C ARG A 15 17.79 -4.99 -21.01
N SER A 16 17.53 -3.69 -20.82
CA SER A 16 16.38 -2.97 -21.38
C SER A 16 15.01 -3.53 -20.95
N MET A 17 14.96 -4.22 -19.82
CA MET A 17 13.72 -4.71 -19.22
C MET A 17 13.28 -3.80 -18.08
N ARG A 18 11.98 -3.72 -17.83
CA ARG A 18 11.38 -2.89 -16.77
C ARG A 18 10.60 -3.74 -15.79
N VAL A 19 10.71 -3.41 -14.51
CA VAL A 19 9.93 -4.05 -13.45
C VAL A 19 8.67 -3.22 -13.20
N LEU A 20 7.53 -3.90 -13.10
CA LEU A 20 6.26 -3.33 -12.68
C LEU A 20 5.84 -3.94 -11.35
N THR A 21 5.18 -3.14 -10.51
CA THR A 21 4.69 -3.53 -9.18
C THR A 21 3.16 -3.51 -9.11
N TYR A 22 2.59 -3.60 -7.91
CA TYR A 22 1.15 -3.60 -7.68
C TYR A 22 0.83 -2.69 -6.48
N VAL A 23 -0.28 -1.97 -6.54
CA VAL A 23 -0.85 -1.22 -5.42
C VAL A 23 -2.38 -1.16 -5.55
N ASN A 24 -3.07 -1.14 -4.41
CA ASN A 24 -4.51 -0.92 -4.32
C ASN A 24 -4.80 -0.03 -3.08
N PRO A 25 -6.00 0.59 -2.98
CA PRO A 25 -6.36 1.51 -1.88
C PRO A 25 -6.79 0.79 -0.59
N PHE A 26 -6.75 -0.55 -0.55
CA PHE A 26 -7.15 -1.34 0.61
C PHE A 26 -5.94 -1.61 1.50
N MET A 27 -6.14 -1.55 2.82
CA MET A 27 -5.14 -1.97 3.80
C MET A 27 -5.68 -3.13 4.63
N VAL A 28 -4.83 -4.13 4.81
CA VAL A 28 -5.06 -5.25 5.73
C VAL A 28 -4.40 -4.91 7.06
N ASP A 29 -5.09 -5.20 8.15
CA ASP A 29 -4.48 -5.17 9.48
C ASP A 29 -3.46 -6.31 9.57
N ALA A 30 -2.18 -5.94 9.55
CA ALA A 30 -1.08 -6.89 9.59
C ALA A 30 -0.60 -7.16 11.04
N ALA A 31 -1.33 -6.72 12.07
CA ALA A 31 -0.98 -6.97 13.45
C ALA A 31 -0.70 -8.47 13.69
N GLY A 32 0.53 -8.78 14.11
CA GLY A 32 1.00 -10.15 14.34
C GLY A 32 1.94 -10.72 13.28
N HIS A 33 2.17 -10.02 12.17
CA HIS A 33 3.25 -10.38 11.23
C HIS A 33 4.62 -9.97 11.79
N ARG A 34 5.57 -10.92 11.82
CA ARG A 34 6.84 -10.80 12.57
C ARG A 34 7.85 -9.77 12.03
N ASP A 35 7.62 -9.20 10.84
CA ASP A 35 8.61 -8.38 10.13
C ASP A 35 8.08 -7.01 9.68
N LEU A 36 7.12 -6.46 10.42
CA LEU A 36 6.61 -5.10 10.16
C LEU A 36 7.64 -4.06 10.60
N LYS A 37 8.38 -3.49 9.65
CA LYS A 37 9.25 -2.32 9.92
C LYS A 37 8.46 -1.07 10.31
N ARG A 38 7.22 -0.95 9.82
CA ARG A 38 6.31 0.18 10.06
C ARG A 38 4.88 -0.30 9.92
N ASP A 39 4.04 -0.01 10.91
CA ASP A 39 2.64 -0.37 10.91
C ASP A 39 1.79 0.75 10.29
N ARG A 40 1.67 0.73 8.96
CA ARG A 40 0.89 1.73 8.21
C ARG A 40 -0.62 1.60 8.47
N PHE A 41 -1.09 0.42 8.88
CA PHE A 41 -2.50 0.22 9.20
C PHE A 41 -2.86 0.98 10.48
N ALA A 42 -2.05 0.83 11.53
CA ALA A 42 -2.22 1.56 12.79
C ALA A 42 -2.16 3.09 12.57
N GLU A 43 -1.21 3.57 11.76
CA GLU A 43 -1.09 5.00 11.41
C GLU A 43 -2.34 5.53 10.69
N ALA A 44 -2.85 4.80 9.70
CA ALA A 44 -4.06 5.18 8.98
C ALA A 44 -5.30 5.17 9.89
N LYS A 45 -5.37 4.22 10.83
CA LYS A 45 -6.44 4.14 11.83
C LYS A 45 -6.40 5.34 12.79
N GLU A 46 -5.23 5.68 13.31
CA GLU A 46 -5.04 6.81 14.23
C GLU A 46 -5.43 8.15 13.59
N ARG A 47 -5.12 8.32 12.30
CA ARG A 47 -5.43 9.53 11.53
C ARG A 47 -6.85 9.56 10.95
N GLY A 48 -7.67 8.54 11.20
CA GLY A 48 -9.02 8.45 10.65
C GLY A 48 -9.06 8.43 9.12
N HIS A 49 -8.12 7.71 8.49
CA HIS A 49 -7.98 7.64 7.03
C HIS A 49 -8.77 6.52 6.37
N PHE A 50 -9.60 5.78 7.12
CA PHE A 50 -10.46 4.74 6.56
C PHE A 50 -11.87 5.26 6.32
N VAL A 51 -12.52 4.71 5.29
CA VAL A 51 -13.98 4.83 5.14
C VAL A 51 -14.63 4.20 6.36
N CYS A 52 -15.56 4.92 6.99
CA CYS A 52 -16.25 4.48 8.20
C CYS A 52 -17.74 4.25 7.97
N HIS A 53 -18.33 3.41 8.82
CA HIS A 53 -19.77 3.36 9.01
C HIS A 53 -20.29 4.65 9.65
N ALA A 54 -21.62 4.83 9.67
CA ALA A 54 -22.27 5.97 10.31
C ALA A 54 -21.96 6.10 11.82
N ASP A 55 -21.57 5.00 12.49
CA ASP A 55 -21.14 5.00 13.89
C ASP A 55 -19.65 5.38 14.08
N GLY A 56 -18.97 5.77 13.00
CA GLY A 56 -17.58 6.20 13.00
C GLY A 56 -16.55 5.08 12.98
N LYS A 57 -16.95 3.80 12.98
CA LYS A 57 -16.01 2.68 12.94
C LYS A 57 -15.53 2.41 11.51
N PRO A 58 -14.23 2.12 11.29
CA PRO A 58 -13.70 1.72 9.98
C PRO A 58 -14.49 0.55 9.38
N LEU A 59 -14.91 0.71 8.13
CA LEU A 59 -15.58 -0.32 7.35
C LEU A 59 -14.59 -1.45 7.07
N SER A 60 -14.92 -2.66 7.51
CA SER A 60 -14.18 -3.88 7.18
C SER A 60 -14.87 -4.62 6.04
N VAL A 61 -14.12 -4.90 4.98
CA VAL A 61 -14.58 -5.68 3.83
C VAL A 61 -13.94 -7.06 3.90
N GLN A 62 -14.77 -8.09 4.06
CA GLN A 62 -14.31 -9.48 4.08
C GLN A 62 -13.95 -9.94 2.66
N ASN A 63 -12.66 -10.18 2.44
CA ASN A 63 -12.11 -10.77 1.23
C ASN A 63 -11.70 -12.22 1.51
N THR A 64 -12.61 -13.14 1.18
CA THR A 64 -12.43 -14.60 1.37
C THR A 64 -11.93 -14.96 2.77
N THR A 65 -10.62 -15.08 2.97
CA THR A 65 -9.95 -15.48 4.21
C THR A 65 -9.44 -14.34 5.08
N PHE A 66 -9.45 -13.10 4.62
CA PHE A 66 -8.98 -11.93 5.37
C PHE A 66 -9.94 -10.75 5.24
N SER A 67 -9.80 -9.78 6.15
CA SER A 67 -10.53 -8.50 6.11
C SER A 67 -9.60 -7.38 5.66
N ALA A 68 -10.14 -6.43 4.89
CA ALA A 68 -9.41 -5.24 4.46
C ALA A 68 -10.26 -3.98 4.66
N HIS A 69 -9.59 -2.86 4.88
CA HIS A 69 -10.21 -1.56 5.09
C HIS A 69 -9.89 -0.64 3.91
N LEU A 70 -10.89 0.09 3.42
CA LEU A 70 -10.74 1.02 2.31
C LEU A 70 -10.27 2.38 2.82
N LEU A 71 -9.20 2.92 2.22
CA LEU A 71 -8.78 4.30 2.47
C LEU A 71 -9.84 5.31 1.99
N ASP A 72 -10.10 6.34 2.79
CA ASP A 72 -10.97 7.44 2.42
C ASP A 72 -10.21 8.47 1.57
N LEU A 73 -10.23 8.24 0.26
CA LEU A 73 -9.60 9.16 -0.70
C LEU A 73 -10.35 10.49 -0.87
N SER A 74 -11.52 10.69 -0.23
CA SER A 74 -12.13 12.01 -0.16
C SER A 74 -11.38 12.93 0.81
N ASN A 75 -10.70 12.35 1.81
CA ASN A 75 -9.81 13.06 2.71
C ASN A 75 -8.50 13.44 2.01
N PRO A 76 -8.16 14.74 1.88
CA PRO A 76 -6.94 15.18 1.21
C PRO A 76 -5.66 14.69 1.88
N GLU A 77 -5.62 14.58 3.22
CA GLU A 77 -4.45 14.07 3.93
C GLU A 77 -4.21 12.59 3.61
N CYS A 78 -5.28 11.79 3.58
CA CYS A 78 -5.19 10.38 3.19
C CYS A 78 -4.66 10.22 1.75
N ARG A 79 -5.16 11.04 0.84
CA ARG A 79 -4.70 11.07 -0.56
C ARG A 79 -3.22 11.43 -0.68
N ASP A 80 -2.77 12.40 0.11
CA ASP A 80 -1.36 12.80 0.14
C ASP A 80 -0.48 11.69 0.71
N GLY A 81 -0.90 11.05 1.79
CA GLY A 81 -0.23 9.88 2.37
C GLY A 81 -0.11 8.71 1.39
N LEU A 82 -1.15 8.40 0.63
CA LEU A 82 -1.10 7.34 -0.40
C LEU A 82 -0.11 7.71 -1.53
N LYS A 83 -0.11 8.96 -1.98
CA LYS A 83 0.86 9.43 -2.99
C LYS A 83 2.29 9.31 -2.49
N ASP A 84 2.55 9.67 -1.23
CA ASP A 84 3.88 9.54 -0.64
C ASP A 84 4.31 8.08 -0.52
N MET A 85 3.38 7.19 -0.15
CA MET A 85 3.64 5.76 -0.16
C MET A 85 4.03 5.25 -1.56
N ILE A 86 3.34 5.68 -2.62
CA ILE A 86 3.66 5.31 -4.00
C ILE A 86 5.03 5.88 -4.42
N ARG A 87 5.30 7.15 -4.10
CA ARG A 87 6.59 7.79 -4.42
C ARG A 87 7.75 7.09 -3.74
N GLU A 88 7.63 6.76 -2.46
CA GLU A 88 8.68 6.12 -1.68
C GLU A 88 8.84 4.65 -2.08
N ASN A 89 7.75 3.88 -2.06
CA ASN A 89 7.81 2.42 -2.03
C ASN A 89 7.61 1.75 -3.39
N LEU A 90 7.21 2.50 -4.43
CA LEU A 90 7.12 1.99 -5.80
C LEU A 90 8.15 2.72 -6.68
N ILE A 91 8.03 4.04 -6.80
CA ILE A 91 8.91 4.83 -7.68
C ILE A 91 10.33 4.89 -7.11
N GLY A 92 10.46 5.17 -5.81
CA GLY A 92 11.74 5.32 -5.11
C GLY A 92 12.59 4.06 -5.09
N VAL A 93 11.96 2.89 -5.22
CA VAL A 93 12.65 1.60 -5.32
C VAL A 93 12.88 1.16 -6.78
N GLY A 94 12.67 2.03 -7.76
CA GLY A 94 13.01 1.77 -9.16
C GLY A 94 11.95 1.02 -9.98
N SER A 95 10.73 0.86 -9.45
CA SER A 95 9.61 0.38 -10.26
C SER A 95 9.32 1.36 -11.40
N SER A 96 9.08 0.83 -12.59
CA SER A 96 8.82 1.63 -13.80
C SER A 96 7.34 1.80 -14.12
N GLY A 97 6.48 1.18 -13.33
CA GLY A 97 5.03 1.21 -13.47
C GLY A 97 4.39 0.26 -12.46
N TRP A 98 3.08 0.29 -12.36
CA TRP A 98 2.37 -0.63 -11.47
C TRP A 98 0.98 -0.90 -12.01
N MET A 99 0.43 -2.05 -11.62
CA MET A 99 -1.01 -2.24 -11.66
C MET A 99 -1.61 -1.41 -10.53
N ALA A 100 -2.41 -0.40 -10.89
CA ALA A 100 -3.27 0.33 -9.99
C ALA A 100 -4.63 -0.38 -10.01
N ASP A 101 -4.90 -1.15 -8.97
CA ASP A 101 -6.06 -2.04 -8.92
C ASP A 101 -7.12 -1.50 -7.94
N TYR A 102 -8.38 -1.85 -8.21
CA TYR A 102 -9.57 -1.30 -7.52
C TYR A 102 -9.70 0.23 -7.63
N ALA A 103 -10.37 0.85 -6.64
CA ALA A 103 -10.94 2.21 -6.70
C ALA A 103 -9.97 3.33 -6.30
#